data_AF-H1KRD5-F1
#
_entry.id   AF-H1KRD5-F1
#
_cell.length_a   1.000
_cell.length_b   1.000
_cell.length_c   1.000
_cell.angle_alpha   90.00
_cell.angle_beta   90.00
_cell.angle_gamma   90.00
#
_symmetry.space_group_name_H-M   'P 1'
#
loop_
_entity.id
_entity.type
_entity.pdbx_description
1 polymer ?
#
loop_
_entity_poly.entity_id
_entity_poly.type
_entity_poly.pdbx_seq_one_letter_code
_entity_poly.pdbx_strand_id
1 'polypeptide(L)'
;MKNTLATVQAVLNATMRSSLSVSEFTRALSGRITSLARTHALITEDLAQAASFEGLLRAELDPYDERGRLTLEGPAVVLPSELAVPVGMALHELTTNALRHGSLAAPTGRLQVAWWVEEGPAGRALRWDWTEHDGPPAPHPTREGFGHRLLNKVLATQTRAEVDVDFAPDGLRVSVRMPLPGTAA
;
A
#
# COMPACT_ATOMS: atom_id res chain seq x y z
N MET A 1 -21.55 -6.78 1.56
CA MET A 1 -21.28 -6.74 3.02
C MET A 1 -21.07 -8.17 3.58
N LYS A 2 -19.93 -8.82 3.32
CA LYS A 2 -19.61 -10.16 3.87
C LYS A 2 -18.14 -10.40 4.26
N ASN A 3 -17.26 -9.39 4.15
CA ASN A 3 -15.82 -9.59 4.39
C ASN A 3 -15.16 -8.63 5.40
N THR A 4 -15.83 -7.58 5.88
CA THR A 4 -15.18 -6.57 6.74
C THR A 4 -14.65 -7.16 8.05
N LEU A 5 -15.40 -8.06 8.70
CA LEU A 5 -14.96 -8.69 9.94
C LEU A 5 -13.80 -9.67 9.72
N ALA A 6 -13.81 -10.39 8.60
CA ALA A 6 -12.72 -11.30 8.20
C ALA A 6 -11.44 -10.52 7.88
N THR A 7 -11.56 -9.37 7.21
CA THR A 7 -10.45 -8.45 6.98
C THR A 7 -9.92 -7.89 8.30
N VAL A 8 -10.78 -7.42 9.19
CA VAL A 8 -10.37 -6.92 10.51
C VAL A 8 -9.63 -8.02 11.28
N GLN A 9 -10.13 -9.26 11.28
CA GLN A 9 -9.43 -10.40 11.88
C GLN A 9 -8.08 -10.70 11.22
N ALA A 10 -7.99 -10.62 9.89
CA ALA A 10 -6.73 -10.79 9.17
C ALA A 10 -5.70 -9.72 9.57
N VAL A 11 -6.14 -8.45 9.68
CA VAL A 11 -5.31 -7.33 10.18
C VAL A 11 -4.85 -7.61 11.60
N LEU A 12 -5.77 -7.97 12.50
CA LEU A 12 -5.47 -8.26 13.91
C LEU A 12 -4.42 -9.36 14.05
N ASN A 13 -4.61 -10.47 13.32
CA ASN A 13 -3.69 -11.61 13.31
C ASN A 13 -2.34 -11.27 12.70
N ALA A 14 -2.31 -10.45 11.65
CA ALA A 14 -1.06 -9.99 11.05
C ALA A 14 -0.29 -9.07 12.00
N THR A 15 -0.97 -8.14 12.70
CA THR A 15 -0.36 -7.23 13.68
C THR A 15 0.18 -7.96 14.90
N MET A 16 -0.56 -8.96 15.43
CA MET A 16 -0.09 -9.75 16.57
C MET A 16 1.22 -10.47 16.28
N ARG A 17 1.38 -11.04 15.08
CA ARG A 17 2.58 -11.80 14.70
C ARG A 17 3.83 -10.94 14.48
N SER A 18 3.69 -9.62 14.34
CA SER A 18 4.80 -8.72 14.01
C SER A 18 5.23 -7.82 15.15
N SER A 19 4.43 -7.69 16.20
CA SER A 19 4.66 -6.73 17.27
C SER A 19 5.47 -7.36 18.40
N LEU A 20 6.51 -6.68 18.85
CA LEU A 20 7.40 -7.17 19.92
C LEU A 20 6.96 -6.67 21.30
N SER A 21 5.99 -5.77 21.35
CA SER A 21 5.40 -5.25 22.57
C SER A 21 3.92 -4.92 22.39
N VAL A 22 3.19 -4.87 23.50
CA VAL A 22 1.77 -4.44 23.51
C VAL A 22 1.63 -3.01 23.00
N SER A 23 2.56 -2.11 23.35
CA SER A 23 2.52 -0.71 22.87
C SER A 23 2.70 -0.60 21.36
N GLU A 24 3.63 -1.37 20.79
CA GLU A 24 3.82 -1.44 19.33
C GLU A 24 2.59 -2.03 18.64
N PHE A 25 2.03 -3.09 19.22
CA PHE A 25 0.81 -3.73 18.73
C PHE A 25 -0.37 -2.76 18.69
N THR A 26 -0.68 -2.07 19.79
CA THR A 26 -1.80 -1.12 19.87
C THR A 26 -1.64 0.00 18.85
N ARG A 27 -0.45 0.59 18.75
CA ARG A 27 -0.18 1.67 17.80
C ARG A 27 -0.33 1.21 16.35
N ALA A 28 0.23 0.05 16.00
CA ALA A 28 0.14 -0.50 14.65
C ALA A 28 -1.30 -0.92 14.30
N LEU A 29 -2.03 -1.54 15.23
CA LEU A 29 -3.42 -1.95 15.03
C LEU A 29 -4.32 -0.73 14.82
N SER A 30 -4.19 0.31 15.65
CA SER A 30 -5.00 1.52 15.54
C SER A 30 -4.79 2.21 14.18
N GLY A 31 -3.54 2.37 13.72
CA GLY A 31 -3.24 2.96 12.41
C GLY A 31 -3.90 2.19 11.26
N ARG A 32 -3.84 0.86 11.31
CA ARG A 32 -4.47 0.01 10.28
C ARG A 32 -5.99 0.02 10.31
N ILE A 33 -6.60 0.06 11.49
CA ILE A 33 -8.05 0.22 11.61
C ILE A 33 -8.48 1.56 11.00
N THR A 34 -7.73 2.63 11.23
CA THR A 34 -8.00 3.95 10.64
C THR A 34 -7.83 3.93 9.12
N SER A 35 -6.75 3.35 8.58
CA SER A 35 -6.56 3.20 7.13
C SER A 35 -7.65 2.33 6.48
N LEU A 36 -8.02 1.23 7.13
CA LEU A 36 -9.13 0.38 6.69
C LEU A 36 -10.46 1.15 6.70
N ALA A 37 -10.72 1.96 7.72
CA ALA A 37 -11.92 2.79 7.79
C ALA A 37 -11.96 3.84 6.66
N ARG A 38 -10.83 4.49 6.34
CA ARG A 38 -10.72 5.43 5.21
C ARG A 38 -10.97 4.73 3.87
N THR A 39 -10.35 3.56 3.67
CA THR A 39 -10.59 2.73 2.48
C THR A 39 -12.06 2.32 2.37
N HIS A 40 -12.68 1.91 3.49
CA HIS A 40 -14.09 1.55 3.52
C HIS A 40 -15.01 2.75 3.26
N ALA A 41 -14.68 3.95 3.72
CA ALA A 41 -15.43 5.17 3.42
C ALA A 41 -15.44 5.45 1.90
N LEU A 42 -14.28 5.40 1.25
CA LEU A 42 -14.16 5.53 -0.22
C LEU A 42 -15.01 4.50 -0.98
N ILE A 43 -15.02 3.25 -0.50
CA ILE A 43 -15.83 2.16 -1.08
C ILE A 43 -17.33 2.38 -0.84
N THR A 44 -17.71 2.90 0.32
CA THR A 44 -19.13 3.04 0.72
C THR A 44 -19.79 4.25 0.06
N GLU A 45 -19.01 5.30 -0.24
CA GLU A 45 -19.46 6.45 -1.03
C GLU A 45 -19.67 6.11 -2.51
N ASP A 46 -19.12 4.99 -2.98
CA ASP A 46 -19.34 4.46 -4.33
C ASP A 46 -20.46 3.39 -4.35
N LEU A 47 -21.49 3.64 -5.17
CA LEU A 47 -22.58 2.69 -5.44
C LEU A 47 -22.07 1.35 -6.00
N ALA A 48 -20.91 1.35 -6.67
CA ALA A 48 -20.27 0.16 -7.23
C ALA A 48 -19.39 -0.63 -6.24
N GLN A 49 -19.23 -0.17 -4.99
CA GLN A 49 -18.36 -0.80 -3.98
C GLN A 49 -16.90 -0.97 -4.48
N ALA A 50 -16.36 0.07 -5.09
CA ALA A 50 -15.03 0.09 -5.65
C ALA A 50 -14.27 1.34 -5.20
N ALA A 51 -12.95 1.35 -5.40
CA ALA A 51 -12.10 2.50 -5.09
C ALA A 51 -11.13 2.77 -6.24
N SER A 52 -10.96 4.04 -6.59
CA SER A 52 -9.89 4.46 -7.50
C SER A 52 -8.52 4.18 -6.87
N PHE A 53 -7.59 3.57 -7.60
CA PHE A 53 -6.22 3.37 -7.14
C PHE A 53 -5.52 4.69 -6.82
N GLU A 54 -5.71 5.71 -7.68
CA GLU A 54 -5.24 7.07 -7.39
C GLU A 54 -5.91 7.65 -6.14
N GLY A 55 -7.20 7.39 -5.95
CA GLY A 55 -7.93 7.83 -4.75
C GLY A 55 -7.36 7.22 -3.46
N LEU A 56 -6.95 5.95 -3.49
CA LEU A 56 -6.28 5.29 -2.37
C LEU A 56 -4.92 5.92 -2.08
N LEU A 57 -4.12 6.21 -3.12
CA LEU A 57 -2.85 6.90 -2.98
C LEU A 57 -3.03 8.28 -2.34
N ARG A 58 -3.92 9.11 -2.89
CA ARG A 58 -4.22 10.45 -2.38
C ARG A 58 -4.69 10.45 -0.94
N ALA A 59 -5.60 9.54 -0.57
CA ALA A 59 -6.09 9.42 0.80
C ALA A 59 -5.00 9.13 1.84
N GLU A 60 -3.92 8.44 1.45
CA GLU A 60 -2.78 8.17 2.31
C GLU A 60 -1.68 9.24 2.22
N LEU A 61 -1.46 9.83 1.05
CA LEU A 61 -0.31 10.67 0.73
C LEU A 61 -0.56 12.18 0.77
N ASP A 62 -1.76 12.65 0.42
CA ASP A 62 -2.10 14.09 0.39
C ASP A 62 -1.82 14.82 1.71
N PRO A 63 -2.02 14.21 2.91
CA PRO A 63 -1.65 14.86 4.18
C PRO A 63 -0.17 15.23 4.31
N TYR A 64 0.69 14.68 3.45
CA TYR A 64 2.14 14.84 3.49
C TYR A 64 2.71 15.49 2.22
N ASP A 65 1.86 15.91 1.26
CA ASP A 65 2.30 16.60 0.05
C ASP A 65 2.67 18.06 0.36
N GLU A 66 3.84 18.23 0.93
CA GLU A 66 4.43 19.55 1.11
C GLU A 66 5.33 19.87 -0.09
N ARG A 67 5.02 20.96 -0.80
CA ARG A 67 5.88 21.58 -1.82
C ARG A 67 6.10 20.76 -3.09
N GLY A 68 5.17 19.86 -3.46
CA GLY A 68 5.25 19.10 -4.72
C GLY A 68 6.33 18.03 -4.70
N ARG A 69 6.60 17.44 -3.53
CA ARG A 69 7.57 16.35 -3.36
C ARG A 69 6.99 14.98 -3.73
N LEU A 70 5.69 14.92 -4.01
CA LEU A 70 4.97 13.74 -4.42
C LEU A 70 4.65 13.80 -5.92
N THR A 71 4.91 12.72 -6.63
CA THR A 71 4.51 12.55 -8.03
C THR A 71 3.68 11.28 -8.16
N LEU A 72 2.40 11.43 -8.53
CA LEU A 72 1.46 10.33 -8.69
C LEU A 72 1.01 10.28 -10.14
N GLU A 73 1.40 9.25 -10.89
CA GLU A 73 1.18 9.18 -12.33
C GLU A 73 0.70 7.80 -12.78
N GLY A 74 -0.43 7.78 -13.51
CA GLY A 74 -0.93 6.58 -14.15
C GLY A 74 -2.36 6.73 -14.66
N PRO A 75 -2.89 5.71 -15.37
CA PRO A 75 -4.24 5.76 -15.90
C PRO A 75 -5.29 5.60 -14.79
N ALA A 76 -6.54 5.96 -15.10
CA ALA A 76 -7.66 5.68 -14.20
C ALA A 76 -7.83 4.16 -14.02
N VAL A 77 -7.68 3.68 -12.78
CA VAL A 77 -7.86 2.26 -12.42
C VAL A 77 -8.79 2.19 -11.23
N VAL A 78 -9.87 1.42 -11.38
CA VAL A 78 -10.84 1.16 -10.32
C VAL A 78 -10.63 -0.25 -9.80
N LEU A 79 -10.46 -0.38 -8.49
CA LEU A 79 -10.27 -1.63 -7.79
C LEU A 79 -11.56 -2.05 -7.09
N PRO A 80 -12.01 -3.31 -7.27
CA PRO A 80 -13.10 -3.83 -6.45
C PRO A 80 -12.66 -3.89 -4.99
N SER A 81 -13.62 -3.81 -4.06
CA SER A 81 -13.39 -3.83 -2.60
C SER A 81 -12.38 -4.88 -2.13
N GLU A 82 -12.42 -6.09 -2.71
CA GLU A 82 -11.54 -7.20 -2.35
C GLU A 82 -10.05 -6.95 -2.65
N LEU A 83 -9.74 -6.10 -3.63
CA LEU A 83 -8.40 -5.66 -3.96
C LEU A 83 -8.06 -4.31 -3.31
N ALA A 84 -9.04 -3.40 -3.25
CA ALA A 84 -8.85 -2.06 -2.71
C ALA A 84 -8.37 -2.09 -1.26
N VAL A 85 -8.89 -3.01 -0.44
CA VAL A 85 -8.52 -3.13 0.98
C VAL A 85 -7.07 -3.58 1.20
N PRO A 86 -6.60 -4.73 0.69
CA PRO A 86 -5.21 -5.12 0.86
C PRO A 86 -4.24 -4.13 0.20
N VAL A 87 -4.63 -3.50 -0.92
CA VAL A 87 -3.85 -2.43 -1.56
C VAL A 87 -3.76 -1.20 -0.66
N GLY A 88 -4.87 -0.70 -0.12
CA GLY A 88 -4.88 0.46 0.79
C GLY A 88 -3.99 0.23 2.02
N MET A 89 -4.03 -0.98 2.59
CA MET A 89 -3.13 -1.34 3.69
C MET A 89 -1.66 -1.33 3.29
N ALA A 90 -1.32 -1.82 2.09
CA ALA A 90 0.04 -1.82 1.59
C ALA A 90 0.57 -0.40 1.38
N LEU A 91 -0.25 0.47 0.78
CA LEU A 91 0.05 1.88 0.61
C LEU A 91 0.24 2.59 1.95
N HIS A 92 -0.58 2.28 2.96
CA HIS A 92 -0.44 2.82 4.30
C HIS A 92 0.89 2.43 4.97
N GLU A 93 1.31 1.17 4.84
CA GLU A 93 2.59 0.71 5.40
C GLU A 93 3.78 1.33 4.66
N LEU A 94 3.73 1.42 3.33
CA LEU A 94 4.75 2.13 2.53
C LEU A 94 4.85 3.60 2.94
N THR A 95 3.72 4.28 3.08
CA THR A 95 3.65 5.68 3.53
C THR A 95 4.24 5.84 4.94
N THR A 96 3.87 4.96 5.87
CA THR A 96 4.40 4.97 7.23
C THR A 96 5.91 4.74 7.25
N ASN A 97 6.42 3.86 6.38
CA ASN A 97 7.85 3.61 6.25
C ASN A 97 8.58 4.84 5.71
N ALA A 98 8.06 5.46 4.65
CA ALA A 98 8.64 6.66 4.06
C ALA A 98 8.72 7.81 5.08
N LEU A 99 7.68 8.00 5.91
CA LEU A 99 7.64 9.04 6.95
C LEU A 99 8.61 8.79 8.12
N ARG A 100 8.86 7.53 8.47
CA ARG A 100 9.70 7.20 9.64
C ARG A 100 11.16 7.02 9.29
N HIS A 101 11.42 6.47 8.11
CA HIS A 101 12.71 5.90 7.75
C HIS A 101 13.18 6.27 6.35
N GLY A 102 12.30 6.82 5.50
CA GLY A 102 12.57 7.04 4.09
C GLY A 102 12.59 8.51 3.67
N SER A 103 12.29 8.73 2.39
CA SER A 103 12.27 10.03 1.72
C SER A 103 11.42 11.08 2.45
N LEU A 104 10.22 10.73 2.90
CA LEU A 104 9.31 11.68 3.55
C LEU A 104 9.75 12.12 4.95
N ALA A 105 10.70 11.42 5.57
CA ALA A 105 11.35 11.87 6.80
C ALA A 105 12.35 13.01 6.55
N ALA A 106 12.85 13.15 5.33
CA ALA A 106 13.83 14.17 4.95
C ALA A 106 13.15 15.39 4.30
N PRO A 107 13.57 16.63 4.60
CA PRO A 107 13.01 17.82 3.96
C PRO A 107 13.18 17.84 2.43
N THR A 108 14.23 17.21 1.91
CA THR A 108 14.56 17.15 0.47
C THR A 108 14.05 15.90 -0.23
N GLY A 109 13.54 14.91 0.51
CA GLY A 109 13.16 13.63 -0.06
C GLY A 109 11.94 13.78 -0.97
N ARG A 110 11.91 12.92 -1.99
CA ARG A 110 10.83 12.85 -2.97
C ARG A 110 10.29 11.43 -3.04
N LEU A 111 8.99 11.34 -3.34
CA LEU A 111 8.32 10.07 -3.55
C LEU A 111 7.59 10.12 -4.89
N GLN A 112 7.88 9.16 -5.75
CA GLN A 112 7.18 8.93 -7.00
C GLN A 112 6.41 7.61 -6.92
N VAL A 113 5.14 7.64 -7.29
CA VAL A 113 4.34 6.44 -7.52
C VAL A 113 3.83 6.48 -8.96
N ALA A 114 4.29 5.53 -9.76
CA ALA A 114 3.85 5.36 -11.15
C ALA A 114 3.08 4.05 -11.28
N TRP A 115 1.98 4.03 -12.03
CA TRP A 115 1.22 2.79 -12.26
C TRP A 115 0.67 2.68 -13.68
N TRP A 116 0.43 1.45 -14.11
CA TRP A 116 -0.14 1.13 -15.42
C TRP A 116 -0.88 -0.20 -15.40
N VAL A 117 -1.68 -0.43 -16.43
CA VAL A 117 -2.35 -1.72 -16.64
C VAL A 117 -1.60 -2.47 -17.73
N GLU A 118 -1.12 -3.66 -17.38
CA GLU A 118 -0.55 -4.62 -18.33
C GLU A 118 -1.69 -5.48 -18.89
N GLU A 119 -1.71 -5.66 -20.21
CA GLU A 119 -2.57 -6.64 -20.88
C GLU A 119 -1.73 -7.82 -21.35
N GLY A 120 -2.21 -9.04 -21.13
CA GLY A 120 -1.52 -10.23 -21.59
C GLY A 120 -2.41 -11.47 -21.67
N PRO A 121 -1.85 -12.61 -22.11
CA PRO A 121 -2.61 -13.86 -22.27
C PRO A 121 -3.26 -14.37 -20.98
N ALA A 122 -2.71 -13.98 -19.83
CA ALA A 122 -3.23 -14.32 -18.50
C ALA A 122 -4.28 -13.33 -17.97
N GLY A 123 -4.68 -12.34 -18.77
CA GLY A 123 -5.62 -11.28 -18.38
C GLY A 123 -4.94 -9.94 -18.13
N ARG A 124 -5.66 -9.04 -17.45
CA ARG A 124 -5.18 -7.71 -17.08
C ARG A 124 -4.48 -7.75 -15.72
N ALA A 125 -3.42 -6.97 -15.56
CA ALA A 125 -2.76 -6.79 -14.27
C ALA A 125 -2.51 -5.30 -14.01
N LEU A 126 -2.72 -4.86 -12.77
CA LEU A 126 -2.24 -3.57 -12.30
C LEU A 126 -0.80 -3.73 -11.88
N ARG A 127 0.08 -2.91 -12.44
CA ARG A 127 1.44 -2.76 -11.95
C ARG A 127 1.65 -1.35 -11.42
N TRP A 128 2.33 -1.24 -10.29
CA TRP A 128 2.77 0.05 -9.78
C TRP A 128 4.16 -0.04 -9.18
N ASP A 129 4.90 1.06 -9.32
CA ASP A 129 6.22 1.27 -8.78
C ASP A 129 6.17 2.40 -7.75
N TRP A 130 6.67 2.15 -6.56
CA TRP A 130 6.91 3.11 -5.49
C TRP A 130 8.40 3.39 -5.42
N THR A 131 8.80 4.63 -5.68
CA THR A 131 10.22 5.01 -5.75
C THR A 131 10.47 6.21 -4.84
N GLU A 132 11.31 5.99 -3.85
CA GLU A 132 11.81 7.03 -2.95
C GLU A 132 13.16 7.55 -3.43
N HIS A 133 13.35 8.87 -3.39
CA HIS A 133 14.60 9.54 -3.77
C HIS A 133 15.01 10.56 -2.72
N ASP A 134 16.31 10.88 -2.69
CA ASP A 134 16.94 11.90 -1.85
C ASP A 134 16.53 11.80 -0.36
N GLY A 135 16.22 10.57 0.05
CA GLY A 135 16.03 10.19 1.44
C GLY A 135 17.35 9.75 2.09
N PRO A 136 17.35 9.52 3.40
CA PRO A 136 18.46 8.80 4.03
C PRO A 136 18.63 7.42 3.36
N PRO A 137 19.86 6.89 3.25
CA PRO A 137 20.09 5.57 2.67
C PRO A 137 19.17 4.54 3.34
N ALA A 138 18.40 3.80 2.54
CA ALA A 138 17.41 2.89 3.06
C ALA A 138 18.13 1.82 3.91
N PRO A 139 17.93 1.79 5.24
CA PRO A 139 18.61 0.81 6.07
C PRO A 139 18.14 -0.58 5.63
N HIS A 140 19.08 -1.44 5.25
CA HIS A 140 18.75 -2.83 4.98
C HIS A 140 18.04 -3.38 6.23
N PRO A 141 16.82 -3.94 6.10
CA PRO A 141 16.07 -4.37 7.26
C PRO A 141 16.85 -5.47 7.97
N THR A 142 17.41 -5.16 9.15
CA THR A 142 18.07 -6.15 10.01
C THR A 142 17.06 -7.16 10.58
N ARG A 143 15.77 -6.87 10.43
CA ARG A 143 14.62 -7.72 10.76
C ARG A 143 13.52 -7.54 9.72
N GLU A 144 12.83 -8.62 9.36
CA GLU A 144 11.58 -8.52 8.60
C GLU A 144 10.52 -7.75 9.42
N GLY A 145 10.45 -6.43 9.23
CA GLY A 145 9.40 -5.59 9.79
C GLY A 145 8.02 -6.00 9.28
N PHE A 146 6.97 -5.43 9.86
CA PHE A 146 5.61 -5.71 9.42
C PHE A 146 5.37 -5.31 7.96
N GLY A 147 5.86 -4.14 7.52
CA GLY A 147 5.67 -3.66 6.15
C GLY A 147 6.15 -4.66 5.09
N HIS A 148 7.36 -5.21 5.26
CA HIS A 148 7.91 -6.24 4.39
C HIS A 148 7.06 -7.53 4.39
N ARG A 149 6.51 -7.93 5.56
CA ARG A 149 5.62 -9.10 5.65
C ARG A 149 4.23 -8.83 5.10
N LEU A 150 3.68 -7.61 5.21
CA LEU A 150 2.38 -7.26 4.64
C LEU A 150 2.48 -7.25 3.12
N LEU A 151 3.50 -6.58 2.58
CA LEU A 151 3.81 -6.53 1.16
C LEU A 151 4.00 -7.94 0.60
N ASN A 152 4.81 -8.78 1.23
CA ASN A 152 5.12 -10.11 0.69
C ASN A 152 4.11 -11.21 1.03
N LYS A 153 3.37 -11.13 2.14
CA LYS A 153 2.43 -12.19 2.54
C LYS A 153 0.98 -11.81 2.36
N VAL A 154 0.54 -10.63 2.78
CA VAL A 154 -0.90 -10.31 2.74
C VAL A 154 -1.33 -9.94 1.32
N LEU A 155 -0.59 -9.05 0.65
CA LEU A 155 -0.82 -8.76 -0.77
C LEU A 155 -0.67 -10.03 -1.62
N ALA A 156 0.46 -10.74 -1.51
CA ALA A 156 0.67 -11.94 -2.34
C ALA A 156 -0.39 -13.04 -2.11
N THR A 157 -0.80 -13.30 -0.86
CA THR A 157 -1.80 -14.35 -0.59
C THR A 157 -3.23 -13.95 -0.94
N GLN A 158 -3.60 -12.69 -0.78
CA GLN A 158 -4.99 -12.24 -1.00
C GLN A 158 -5.24 -11.80 -2.44
N THR A 159 -4.23 -11.25 -3.12
CA THR A 159 -4.39 -10.67 -4.46
C THR A 159 -3.56 -11.37 -5.53
N ARG A 160 -2.79 -12.41 -5.17
CA ARG A 160 -1.81 -13.07 -6.06
C ARG A 160 -0.78 -12.08 -6.62
N ALA A 161 -0.49 -11.03 -5.86
CA ALA A 161 0.49 -10.04 -6.25
C ALA A 161 1.92 -10.60 -6.19
N GLU A 162 2.71 -10.25 -7.20
CA GLU A 162 4.16 -10.37 -7.22
C GLU A 162 4.73 -9.05 -6.67
N VAL A 163 5.65 -9.13 -5.72
CA VAL A 163 6.27 -7.95 -5.09
C VAL A 163 7.78 -8.08 -5.17
N ASP A 164 8.43 -7.04 -5.66
CA ASP A 164 9.87 -6.88 -5.67
C ASP A 164 10.25 -5.64 -4.86
N VAL A 165 11.30 -5.76 -4.05
CA VAL A 165 11.75 -4.73 -3.12
C VAL A 165 13.25 -4.55 -3.25
N ASP A 166 13.67 -3.35 -3.62
CA ASP A 166 15.07 -2.96 -3.76
C ASP A 166 15.41 -1.81 -2.80
N PHE A 167 16.48 -2.00 -2.03
CA PHE A 167 16.99 -1.02 -1.07
C PHE A 167 18.17 -0.28 -1.71
N ALA A 168 17.85 0.61 -2.66
CA ALA A 168 18.85 1.38 -3.37
C ALA A 168 19.53 2.41 -2.44
N PRO A 169 20.78 2.83 -2.74
CA PRO A 169 21.49 3.83 -1.94
C PRO A 169 20.77 5.18 -1.84
N ASP A 170 19.94 5.52 -2.84
CA ASP A 170 19.18 6.77 -2.93
C ASP A 170 17.74 6.68 -2.38
N GLY A 171 17.28 5.49 -2.00
CA GLY A 171 15.97 5.27 -1.41
C GLY A 171 15.37 3.89 -1.68
N LEU A 172 14.19 3.65 -1.12
CA LEU A 172 13.43 2.41 -1.29
C LEU A 172 12.75 2.38 -2.67
N ARG A 173 12.80 1.23 -3.34
CA ARG A 173 12.06 0.95 -4.57
C ARG A 173 11.19 -0.30 -4.37
N VAL A 174 9.91 -0.21 -4.66
CA VAL A 174 8.98 -1.35 -4.58
C VAL A 174 8.19 -1.44 -5.87
N SER A 175 8.28 -2.57 -6.55
CA SER A 175 7.46 -2.88 -7.73
C SER A 175 6.44 -3.93 -7.34
N VAL A 176 5.16 -3.66 -7.57
CA VAL A 176 4.08 -4.62 -7.33
C VAL A 176 3.31 -4.86 -8.61
N ARG A 177 3.07 -6.13 -8.91
CA ARG A 177 2.23 -6.57 -10.03
C ARG A 177 1.11 -7.44 -9.49
N MET A 178 -0.13 -7.01 -9.71
CA MET A 178 -1.33 -7.66 -9.17
C MET A 178 -2.34 -7.94 -10.29
N PRO A 179 -2.78 -9.20 -10.48
CA PRO A 179 -3.86 -9.51 -11.41
C PRO A 179 -5.13 -8.74 -11.09
N LEU A 180 -5.77 -8.16 -12.11
CA LEU A 180 -7.10 -7.57 -12.01
C LEU A 180 -8.14 -8.63 -12.42
N PRO A 181 -9.29 -8.71 -11.74
CA PRO A 181 -10.37 -9.58 -12.18
C PRO A 181 -10.81 -9.16 -13.59
N GLY A 182 -11.07 -10.16 -14.43
CA GLY A 182 -11.62 -9.93 -15.76
C GLY A 182 -12.90 -9.10 -15.64
N THR A 183 -13.05 -8.09 -16.48
CA THR A 183 -14.26 -7.26 -16.50
C THR A 183 -15.43 -8.19 -16.78
N ALA A 184 -16.32 -8.38 -15.79
CA ALA A 184 -17.57 -9.08 -16.04
C ALA A 184 -18.31 -8.30 -17.13
N ALA A 185 -18.55 -8.96 -18.26
CA ALA A 185 -19.33 -8.44 -19.37
C ALA A 185 -20.79 -8.20 -18.96
#